data_AF-A0A821VHL4-F1
#
_entry.id   AF-A0A821VHL4-F1
#
_cell.length_a   1.000
_cell.length_b   1.000
_cell.length_c   1.000
_cell.angle_alpha   90.00
_cell.angle_beta   90.00
_cell.angle_gamma   90.00
#
_symmetry.space_group_name_H-M   'P 1'
#
loop_
_entity.id
_entity.type
_entity.pdbx_description
1 polymer ?
#
loop_
_entity_poly.entity_id
_entity_poly.type
_entity_poly.pdbx_seq_one_letter_code
_entity_poly.pdbx_strand_id
1 'polypeptide(L)'
;MGSDNCRKHLSSLAEHLTKFEQAPKEISGRRPNAWFLVGEDIFKELFETGRSINWQYSEIRNIDVISNICSQIERNSAWIESFIFLYPNYRIDFDLVGSSDDICQVRSGIDVLLKAFKGINTNFDKVLQDLYKAEGVYEFDRCLKLWIETGHRPDFISKSSNLSSEHWWWF
;
A
#
# COMPACT_ATOMS: atom_id res chain seq x y z
N MET A 1 19.38 -12.04 7.95
CA MET A 1 19.42 -11.04 6.85
C MET A 1 18.01 -10.66 6.41
N GLY A 2 17.26 -11.50 5.68
CA GLY A 2 15.87 -11.17 5.29
C GLY A 2 14.97 -10.81 6.48
N SER A 3 15.03 -11.64 7.53
CA SER A 3 14.41 -11.43 8.86
C SER A 3 14.63 -10.04 9.45
N ASP A 4 15.83 -9.48 9.28
CA ASP A 4 16.30 -8.30 10.00
C ASP A 4 15.89 -7.03 9.24
N ASN A 5 15.92 -7.11 7.90
CA ASN A 5 15.32 -6.11 7.03
C ASN A 5 13.80 -6.08 7.22
N CYS A 6 13.12 -7.23 7.21
CA CYS A 6 11.66 -7.29 7.44
C CYS A 6 11.27 -6.65 8.79
N ARG A 7 12.00 -6.96 9.87
CA ARG A 7 11.82 -6.30 11.17
C ARG A 7 12.02 -4.79 11.10
N LYS A 8 13.05 -4.29 10.38
CA LYS A 8 13.27 -2.85 10.17
C LYS A 8 12.10 -2.19 9.43
N HIS A 9 11.64 -2.77 8.32
CA HIS A 9 10.53 -2.22 7.53
C HIS A 9 9.22 -2.22 8.33
N LEU A 10 8.93 -3.27 9.09
CA LEU A 10 7.76 -3.32 10.00
C LEU A 10 7.85 -2.28 11.15
N SER A 11 9.03 -1.99 11.68
CA SER A 11 9.22 -0.89 12.64
C SER A 11 8.97 0.48 12.00
N SER A 12 9.50 0.73 10.80
CA SER A 12 9.24 1.95 10.04
C SER A 12 7.74 2.13 9.73
N LEU A 13 7.08 1.06 9.29
CA LEU A 13 5.63 1.02 9.05
C LEU A 13 4.83 1.41 10.30
N ALA A 14 5.23 0.96 11.49
CA ALA A 14 4.61 1.36 12.74
C ALA A 14 4.81 2.87 13.06
N GLU A 15 5.94 3.47 12.69
CA GLU A 15 6.10 4.92 12.77
C GLU A 15 5.22 5.67 11.77
N HIS A 16 5.12 5.20 10.53
CA HIS A 16 4.29 5.83 9.49
C HIS A 16 2.79 5.72 9.82
N LEU A 17 2.32 4.58 10.34
CA LEU A 17 0.97 4.43 10.88
C LEU A 17 0.71 5.37 12.07
N THR A 18 1.68 5.55 12.97
CA THR A 18 1.57 6.51 14.09
C THR A 18 1.48 7.96 13.58
N LYS A 19 2.27 8.34 12.57
CA LYS A 19 2.21 9.64 11.89
C LYS A 19 0.84 9.82 11.18
N PHE A 20 0.29 8.76 10.60
CA PHE A 20 -1.02 8.77 9.92
C PHE A 20 -2.19 8.90 10.90
N GLU A 21 -2.15 8.26 12.08
CA GLU A 21 -3.14 8.43 13.16
C GLU A 21 -3.17 9.90 13.63
N GLN A 22 -2.01 10.58 13.66
CA GLN A 22 -1.86 11.98 14.07
C GLN A 22 -2.17 13.02 12.98
N ALA A 23 -1.97 12.72 11.70
CA ALA A 23 -2.11 13.70 10.61
C ALA A 23 -3.57 14.21 10.42
N PRO A 24 -3.81 15.51 10.15
CA PRO A 24 -5.15 16.03 9.86
C PRO A 24 -5.77 15.42 8.59
N LYS A 25 -6.95 14.81 8.72
CA LYS A 25 -7.65 14.11 7.62
C LYS A 25 -8.56 15.05 6.83
N GLU A 26 -8.02 16.18 6.39
CA GLU A 26 -8.77 17.27 5.75
C GLU A 26 -8.66 17.23 4.21
N ILE A 27 -9.73 16.79 3.54
CA ILE A 27 -9.78 16.71 2.07
C ILE A 27 -9.94 18.13 1.48
N SER A 28 -8.81 18.80 1.24
CA SER A 28 -8.73 20.21 0.81
C SER A 28 -8.53 20.33 -0.72
N GLY A 29 -9.56 19.92 -1.47
CA GLY A 29 -9.59 20.04 -2.93
C GLY A 29 -8.72 19.03 -3.67
N ARG A 30 -8.12 19.43 -4.80
CA ARG A 30 -7.45 18.53 -5.76
C ARG A 30 -5.94 18.28 -5.49
N ARG A 31 -5.41 18.61 -4.31
CA ARG A 31 -3.99 18.36 -4.00
C ARG A 31 -3.81 17.32 -2.89
N PRO A 32 -2.78 16.46 -2.96
CA PRO A 32 -2.35 15.66 -1.82
C PRO A 32 -2.08 16.54 -0.59
N ASN A 33 -2.65 16.16 0.56
CA ASN A 33 -2.40 16.78 1.85
C ASN A 33 -1.36 15.96 2.65
N ALA A 34 -0.97 16.43 3.84
CA ALA A 34 0.01 15.73 4.67
C ALA A 34 -0.41 14.28 5.05
N TRP A 35 -1.71 14.05 5.30
CA TRP A 35 -2.26 12.73 5.59
C TRP A 35 -2.10 11.75 4.41
N PHE A 36 -2.37 12.22 3.19
CA PHE A 36 -2.24 11.43 1.96
C PHE A 36 -0.77 11.08 1.68
N LEU A 37 0.16 12.02 1.87
CA LEU A 37 1.60 11.76 1.70
C LEU A 37 2.12 10.70 2.69
N VAL A 38 1.69 10.75 3.96
CA VAL A 38 2.02 9.68 4.93
C VAL A 38 1.33 8.35 4.59
N GLY A 39 0.16 8.40 3.93
CA GLY A 39 -0.49 7.23 3.35
C GLY A 39 0.35 6.56 2.25
N GLU A 40 1.00 7.35 1.39
CA GLU A 40 1.95 6.82 0.39
C GLU A 40 3.14 6.13 1.07
N ASP A 41 3.72 6.74 2.10
CA ASP A 41 4.83 6.15 2.84
C ASP A 41 4.45 4.79 3.44
N ILE A 42 3.25 4.67 4.06
CA ILE A 42 2.74 3.40 4.61
C ILE A 42 2.78 2.29 3.56
N PHE A 43 2.27 2.56 2.35
CA PHE A 43 2.18 1.54 1.32
C PHE A 43 3.52 1.26 0.62
N LYS A 44 4.42 2.24 0.51
CA LYS A 44 5.79 2.01 0.04
C LYS A 44 6.61 1.18 1.04
N GLU A 45 6.43 1.42 2.34
CA GLU A 45 7.08 0.62 3.39
C GLU A 45 6.50 -0.81 3.46
N LEU A 46 5.20 -0.99 3.20
CA LEU A 46 4.60 -2.32 2.97
C LEU A 46 5.19 -3.00 1.73
N PHE A 47 5.44 -2.28 0.64
CA PHE A 47 6.10 -2.82 -0.56
C PHE A 47 7.53 -3.29 -0.27
N GLU A 48 8.37 -2.48 0.39
CA GLU A 48 9.71 -2.91 0.79
C GLU A 48 9.69 -4.05 1.82
N THR A 49 8.69 -4.07 2.73
CA THR A 49 8.44 -5.24 3.59
C THR A 49 8.21 -6.50 2.74
N GLY A 50 7.37 -6.42 1.70
CA GLY A 50 7.12 -7.52 0.76
C GLY A 50 8.36 -7.98 -0.02
N ARG A 51 9.22 -7.04 -0.45
CA ARG A 51 10.52 -7.36 -1.08
C ARG A 51 11.48 -8.03 -0.09
N SER A 52 11.54 -7.57 1.16
CA SER A 52 12.49 -8.07 2.17
C SER A 52 12.31 -9.56 2.51
N ILE A 53 11.09 -10.08 2.33
CA ILE A 53 10.70 -11.49 2.50
C ILE A 53 10.55 -12.23 1.15
N ASN A 54 10.94 -11.63 0.03
CA ASN A 54 10.75 -12.16 -1.33
C ASN A 54 9.30 -12.63 -1.61
N TRP A 55 8.31 -11.86 -1.12
CA TRP A 55 6.87 -12.16 -1.16
C TRP A 55 6.43 -13.44 -0.42
N GLN A 56 7.29 -14.06 0.39
CA GLN A 56 6.94 -15.20 1.24
C GLN A 56 6.19 -14.74 2.50
N TYR A 57 4.94 -14.33 2.29
CA TYR A 57 4.05 -13.71 3.28
C TYR A 57 3.91 -14.45 4.63
N SER A 58 4.19 -15.75 4.68
CA SER A 58 4.26 -16.52 5.92
C SER A 58 5.34 -16.06 6.90
N GLU A 59 6.42 -15.43 6.44
CA GLU A 59 7.53 -14.97 7.29
C GLU A 59 7.12 -13.86 8.27
N ILE A 60 6.17 -13.00 7.88
CA ILE A 60 5.73 -11.86 8.68
C ILE A 60 5.17 -12.32 10.04
N ARG A 61 4.27 -13.32 10.05
CA ARG A 61 3.33 -13.64 11.16
C ARG A 61 3.94 -13.84 12.56
N ASN A 62 5.25 -14.07 12.68
CA ASN A 62 5.95 -14.34 13.95
C ASN A 62 6.79 -13.14 14.46
N ILE A 63 6.49 -11.91 14.05
CA ILE A 63 7.24 -10.69 14.43
C ILE A 63 6.47 -9.85 15.45
N ASP A 64 7.10 -9.57 16.58
CA ASP A 64 6.48 -9.04 17.82
C ASP A 64 5.69 -7.72 17.61
N VAL A 65 6.15 -6.86 16.70
CA VAL A 65 5.60 -5.53 16.38
C VAL A 65 4.21 -5.59 15.72
N ILE A 66 3.84 -6.73 15.13
CA ILE A 66 2.63 -6.90 14.32
C ILE A 66 1.34 -6.59 15.07
N SER A 67 1.26 -6.94 16.35
CA SER A 67 0.07 -6.69 17.17
C SER A 67 -0.28 -5.19 17.21
N ASN A 68 0.73 -4.33 17.31
CA ASN A 68 0.59 -2.87 17.23
C ASN A 68 0.22 -2.42 15.81
N ILE A 69 0.87 -2.96 14.77
CA ILE A 69 0.59 -2.61 13.36
C ILE A 69 -0.87 -2.89 13.02
N CYS A 70 -1.38 -4.10 13.34
CA CYS A 70 -2.78 -4.46 13.14
C CYS A 70 -3.70 -3.50 13.91
N SER A 71 -3.41 -3.25 15.20
CA SER A 71 -4.22 -2.36 16.05
C SER A 71 -4.31 -0.93 15.50
N GLN A 72 -3.24 -0.39 14.92
CA GLN A 72 -3.25 0.95 14.31
C GLN A 72 -4.03 0.96 12.98
N ILE A 73 -3.95 -0.11 12.19
CA ILE A 73 -4.74 -0.28 10.95
C ILE A 73 -6.23 -0.45 11.26
N GLU A 74 -6.63 -1.19 12.30
CA GLU A 74 -8.03 -1.33 12.71
C GLU A 74 -8.66 0.03 13.04
N ARG A 75 -7.98 0.85 13.85
CA ARG A 75 -8.44 2.20 14.22
C ARG A 75 -8.56 3.17 13.04
N ASN A 76 -7.64 3.06 12.08
CA ASN A 76 -7.56 3.94 10.93
C ASN A 76 -8.24 3.36 9.67
N SER A 77 -8.91 2.22 9.78
CA SER A 77 -9.46 1.42 8.66
C SER A 77 -10.24 2.25 7.65
N ALA A 78 -11.25 3.01 8.07
CA ALA A 78 -12.05 3.87 7.18
C ALA A 78 -11.22 4.98 6.47
N TRP A 79 -10.13 5.45 7.08
CA TRP A 79 -9.20 6.38 6.44
C TRP A 79 -8.25 5.66 5.47
N ILE A 80 -7.81 4.44 5.79
CA ILE A 80 -7.01 3.60 4.89
C ILE A 80 -7.84 3.22 3.64
N GLU A 81 -9.11 2.88 3.82
CA GLU A 81 -10.10 2.69 2.75
C GLU A 81 -10.25 3.96 1.89
N SER A 82 -10.47 5.11 2.54
CA SER A 82 -10.57 6.42 1.87
C SER A 82 -9.30 6.75 1.08
N PHE A 83 -8.12 6.44 1.61
CA PHE A 83 -6.86 6.62 0.88
C PHE A 83 -6.82 5.73 -0.36
N ILE A 84 -7.10 4.42 -0.24
CA ILE A 84 -7.07 3.47 -1.36
C ILE A 84 -8.03 3.91 -2.48
N PHE A 85 -9.24 4.36 -2.13
CA PHE A 85 -10.23 4.86 -3.10
C PHE A 85 -9.81 6.18 -3.76
N LEU A 86 -9.25 7.12 -3.00
CA LEU A 86 -8.81 8.41 -3.54
C LEU A 86 -7.49 8.33 -4.32
N TYR A 87 -6.65 7.31 -4.07
CA TYR A 87 -5.31 7.22 -4.63
C TYR A 87 -5.23 7.32 -6.17
N PRO A 88 -5.96 6.48 -6.96
CA PRO A 88 -5.93 6.58 -8.41
C PRO A 88 -6.42 7.95 -8.90
N ASN A 89 -7.50 8.47 -8.30
CA ASN A 89 -8.06 9.78 -8.66
C ASN A 89 -7.01 10.91 -8.55
N TYR A 90 -6.26 10.99 -7.45
CA TYR A 90 -5.23 12.03 -7.30
C TYR A 90 -4.00 11.76 -8.17
N ARG A 91 -3.41 10.55 -8.10
CA ARG A 91 -2.08 10.28 -8.67
C ARG A 91 -2.06 9.82 -10.12
N ILE A 92 -3.16 9.24 -10.61
CA ILE A 92 -3.31 8.83 -12.02
C ILE A 92 -4.12 9.88 -12.77
N ASP A 93 -5.34 10.20 -12.31
CA ASP A 93 -6.31 10.92 -13.15
C ASP A 93 -6.22 12.46 -13.09
N PHE A 94 -5.99 13.06 -11.92
CA PHE A 94 -6.01 14.53 -11.76
C PHE A 94 -4.65 15.21 -11.92
N ASP A 95 -3.56 14.65 -11.39
CA ASP A 95 -2.23 15.28 -11.48
C ASP A 95 -1.36 14.72 -12.62
N LEU A 96 -1.37 13.40 -12.89
CA LEU A 96 -0.34 12.70 -13.71
C LEU A 96 1.12 12.91 -13.23
N VAL A 97 1.34 13.49 -12.04
CA VAL A 97 2.68 13.82 -11.48
C VAL A 97 3.33 12.63 -10.74
N GLY A 98 2.58 11.59 -10.38
CA GLY A 98 3.16 10.39 -9.75
C GLY A 98 3.99 9.57 -10.74
N SER A 99 5.18 9.09 -10.32
CA SER A 99 5.99 8.25 -11.20
C SER A 99 5.36 6.86 -11.40
N SER A 100 5.74 6.19 -12.49
CA SER A 100 5.35 4.81 -12.79
C SER A 100 5.70 3.87 -11.63
N ASP A 101 6.92 4.01 -11.10
CA ASP A 101 7.42 3.30 -9.92
C ASP A 101 6.56 3.58 -8.67
N ASP A 102 6.44 4.83 -8.22
CA ASP A 102 5.71 5.23 -6.99
C ASP A 102 4.32 4.58 -6.86
N ILE A 103 3.53 4.65 -7.94
CA ILE A 103 2.14 4.17 -7.97
C ILE A 103 2.10 2.64 -7.96
N CYS A 104 3.04 1.98 -8.63
CA CYS A 104 3.16 0.52 -8.62
C CYS A 104 3.64 -0.01 -7.26
N GLN A 105 4.52 0.72 -6.57
CA GLN A 105 4.91 0.43 -5.18
C GLN A 105 3.70 0.52 -4.26
N VAL A 106 2.92 1.60 -4.29
CA VAL A 106 1.71 1.76 -3.46
C VAL A 106 0.71 0.63 -3.74
N ARG A 107 0.47 0.25 -5.00
CA ARG A 107 -0.43 -0.86 -5.34
C ARG A 107 0.06 -2.22 -4.85
N SER A 108 1.36 -2.50 -4.96
CA SER A 108 1.97 -3.72 -4.41
C SER A 108 2.01 -3.70 -2.88
N GLY A 109 2.07 -2.54 -2.24
CA GLY A 109 1.94 -2.37 -0.79
C GLY A 109 0.55 -2.73 -0.26
N ILE A 110 -0.51 -2.31 -0.97
CA ILE A 110 -1.90 -2.73 -0.69
C ILE A 110 -2.02 -4.26 -0.77
N ASP A 111 -1.36 -4.88 -1.74
CA ASP A 111 -1.33 -6.34 -1.89
C ASP A 111 -0.65 -7.05 -0.70
N VAL A 112 0.46 -6.48 -0.18
CA VAL A 112 1.13 -6.97 1.04
C VAL A 112 0.23 -6.85 2.26
N LEU A 113 -0.47 -5.73 2.44
CA LEU A 113 -1.44 -5.56 3.54
C LEU A 113 -2.51 -6.67 3.50
N LEU A 114 -3.16 -6.83 2.35
CA LEU A 114 -4.33 -7.71 2.20
C LEU A 114 -3.97 -9.21 2.19
N LYS A 115 -2.80 -9.60 1.68
CA LYS A 115 -2.35 -11.00 1.63
C LYS A 115 -1.53 -11.41 2.85
N ALA A 116 -0.61 -10.56 3.32
CA ALA A 116 0.41 -10.98 4.28
C ALA A 116 0.00 -10.89 5.74
N PHE A 117 -0.86 -9.92 6.08
CA PHE A 117 -1.41 -9.81 7.43
C PHE A 117 -2.63 -10.72 7.65
N LYS A 118 -3.10 -11.40 6.60
CA LYS A 118 -4.22 -12.34 6.66
C LYS A 118 -3.87 -13.57 7.50
N GLY A 119 -4.79 -14.01 8.35
CA GLY A 119 -4.64 -15.15 9.26
C GLY A 119 -3.83 -14.83 10.51
N ILE A 120 -3.56 -13.55 10.81
CA ILE A 120 -2.92 -13.11 12.06
C ILE A 120 -3.95 -12.98 13.18
N ASN A 121 -5.16 -12.48 12.88
CA ASN A 121 -6.27 -12.37 13.83
C ASN A 121 -7.61 -12.40 13.08
N THR A 122 -8.57 -13.22 13.53
CA THR A 122 -9.88 -13.40 12.88
C THR A 122 -10.75 -12.13 12.86
N ASN A 123 -10.49 -11.15 13.73
CA ASN A 123 -11.13 -9.83 13.64
C ASN A 123 -10.42 -8.93 12.62
N PHE A 124 -9.09 -8.95 12.59
CA PHE A 124 -8.31 -8.21 11.58
C PHE A 124 -8.61 -8.70 10.16
N ASP A 125 -8.79 -10.01 9.98
CA ASP A 125 -9.19 -10.61 8.70
C ASP A 125 -10.51 -10.05 8.16
N LYS A 126 -11.42 -9.54 9.01
CA LYS A 126 -12.64 -8.85 8.57
C LYS A 126 -12.30 -7.46 8.02
N VAL A 127 -11.47 -6.69 8.72
CA VAL A 127 -10.99 -5.38 8.26
C VAL A 127 -10.25 -5.51 6.93
N LEU A 128 -9.39 -6.53 6.77
CA LEU A 128 -8.76 -6.84 5.49
C LEU A 128 -9.78 -7.25 4.42
N GLN A 129 -10.80 -8.03 4.77
CA GLN A 129 -11.86 -8.42 3.82
C GLN A 129 -12.68 -7.22 3.37
N ASP A 130 -12.99 -6.28 4.26
CA ASP A 130 -13.80 -5.10 3.96
C ASP A 130 -12.99 -4.05 3.17
N LEU A 131 -11.70 -3.85 3.50
CA LEU A 131 -10.75 -3.09 2.67
C LEU A 131 -10.58 -3.67 1.26
N TYR A 132 -10.72 -4.99 1.07
CA TYR A 132 -10.70 -5.64 -0.24
C TYR A 132 -12.04 -5.56 -0.99
N LYS A 133 -13.17 -5.52 -0.28
CA LYS A 133 -14.50 -5.32 -0.87
C LYS A 133 -14.76 -3.88 -1.29
N ALA A 134 -14.11 -2.91 -0.62
CA ALA A 134 -14.18 -1.51 -0.99
C ALA A 134 -13.74 -1.33 -2.46
N GLU A 135 -14.57 -0.68 -3.27
CA GLU A 135 -14.39 -0.63 -4.73
C GLU A 135 -13.05 -0.01 -5.16
N GLY A 136 -12.39 0.74 -4.27
CA GLY A 136 -11.09 1.38 -4.50
C GLY A 136 -9.98 0.44 -4.98
N VAL A 137 -9.91 -0.82 -4.54
CA VAL A 137 -8.86 -1.75 -5.03
C VAL A 137 -9.11 -2.13 -6.49
N TYR A 138 -10.37 -2.42 -6.85
CA TYR A 138 -10.77 -2.74 -8.22
C TYR A 138 -10.68 -1.50 -9.14
N GLU A 139 -11.06 -0.32 -8.63
CA GLU A 139 -10.94 0.94 -9.34
C GLU A 139 -9.49 1.31 -9.62
N PHE A 140 -8.60 1.11 -8.65
CA PHE A 140 -7.16 1.31 -8.83
C PHE A 140 -6.61 0.35 -9.91
N ASP A 141 -6.94 -0.94 -9.88
CA ASP A 141 -6.55 -1.89 -10.94
C ASP A 141 -7.15 -1.51 -12.33
N ARG A 142 -8.36 -0.94 -12.37
CA ARG A 142 -9.00 -0.42 -13.59
C ARG A 142 -8.26 0.78 -14.15
N CYS A 143 -7.93 1.78 -13.33
CA CYS A 143 -7.16 2.95 -13.73
C CYS A 143 -5.76 2.55 -14.20
N LEU A 144 -5.06 1.68 -13.46
CA LEU A 144 -3.75 1.13 -13.86
C LEU A 144 -3.82 0.48 -15.25
N LYS A 145 -4.84 -0.36 -15.48
CA LYS A 145 -5.02 -1.05 -16.76
C LYS A 145 -5.25 -0.05 -17.90
N LEU A 146 -6.20 0.87 -17.77
CA LEU A 146 -6.50 1.88 -18.79
C LEU A 146 -5.26 2.74 -19.09
N TRP A 147 -4.51 3.11 -18.06
CA TRP A 147 -3.32 3.96 -18.13
C TRP A 147 -2.06 3.25 -18.66
N ILE A 148 -2.08 1.90 -18.72
CA ILE A 148 -1.12 1.08 -19.48
C ILE A 148 -1.59 0.94 -20.93
N GLU A 149 -2.85 0.56 -21.16
CA GLU A 149 -3.43 0.31 -22.50
C GLU A 149 -3.48 1.57 -23.39
N THR A 150 -3.57 2.77 -22.79
CA THR A 150 -3.59 4.06 -23.52
C THR A 150 -2.23 4.72 -23.71
N GLY A 151 -1.17 4.25 -23.02
CA GLY A 151 0.19 4.78 -23.16
C GLY A 151 0.39 6.23 -22.67
N HIS A 152 -0.49 6.76 -21.81
CA HIS A 152 -0.40 8.13 -21.26
C HIS A 152 0.71 8.28 -20.18
N ARG A 153 1.97 7.97 -20.52
CA ARG A 153 3.07 7.83 -19.54
C ARG A 153 4.47 8.28 -20.01
N PRO A 154 5.33 8.72 -19.07
CA PRO A 154 6.79 8.61 -19.21
C PRO A 154 7.26 7.15 -18.98
N ASP A 155 8.47 6.82 -19.39
CA ASP A 155 8.97 5.44 -19.45
C ASP A 155 8.90 4.64 -18.14
N PHE A 156 8.58 3.35 -18.26
CA PHE A 156 8.76 2.37 -17.18
C PHE A 156 10.26 2.02 -17.05
N ILE A 157 10.99 2.77 -16.23
CA ILE A 157 12.43 2.59 -16.06
C ILE A 157 12.74 1.35 -15.22
N SER A 158 13.32 0.33 -15.88
CA SER A 158 13.91 -0.89 -15.33
C SER A 158 12.98 -1.81 -14.52
N LYS A 159 12.79 -3.05 -15.01
CA LYS A 159 12.13 -4.13 -14.26
C LYS A 159 12.95 -4.44 -13.00
N SER A 160 12.41 -4.11 -11.82
CA SER A 160 13.02 -4.45 -10.53
C SER A 160 13.12 -5.97 -10.41
N SER A 161 14.34 -6.48 -10.20
CA SER A 161 14.54 -7.92 -9.97
C SER A 161 13.85 -8.34 -8.67
N ASN A 162 13.20 -9.51 -8.71
CA ASN A 162 12.42 -10.10 -7.62
C ASN A 162 11.03 -9.47 -7.39
N LEU A 163 10.36 -8.93 -8.41
CA LEU A 163 8.91 -8.65 -8.38
C LEU A 163 8.09 -9.94 -8.59
N SER A 164 6.89 -10.01 -8.00
CA SER A 164 5.94 -11.12 -8.22
C SER A 164 5.30 -11.04 -9.61
N SER A 165 5.09 -12.18 -10.27
CA SER A 165 4.33 -12.25 -11.53
C SER A 165 2.84 -11.94 -11.38
N GLU A 166 2.32 -11.90 -10.15
CA GLU A 166 0.96 -11.42 -9.87
C GLU A 166 0.84 -9.90 -9.98
N HIS A 167 1.95 -9.16 -9.84
CA HIS A 167 1.98 -7.69 -9.90
C HIS A 167 2.14 -7.22 -11.35
N TRP A 168 1.17 -7.59 -12.19
CA TRP A 168 1.17 -7.36 -13.64
C TRP A 168 1.33 -5.89 -14.05
N TRP A 169 0.95 -4.95 -13.17
CA TRP A 169 1.06 -3.50 -13.39
C TRP A 169 2.50 -2.97 -13.51
N TRP A 170 3.52 -3.80 -13.27
CA TRP A 170 4.94 -3.48 -13.47
C TRP A 170 5.51 -3.87 -14.85
N PHE A 171 4.72 -4.44 -15.77
CA PHE A 171 5.23 -5.18 -16.95
C PHE A 171 4.61 -4.84 -18.30
#